data_AF-A0A9P6IJP8-F1
#
_entry.id   AF-A0A9P6IJP8-F1
#
_cell.length_a   1.000
_cell.length_b   1.000
_cell.length_c   1.000
_cell.angle_alpha   90.00
_cell.angle_beta   90.00
_cell.angle_gamma   90.00
#
_symmetry.space_group_name_H-M   'P 1'
#
loop_
_entity.id
_entity.type
_entity.pdbx_description
1 polymer ?
#
loop_
_entity_poly.entity_id
_entity_poly.type
_entity_poly.pdbx_seq_one_letter_code
_entity_poly.pdbx_strand_id
1 'polypeptide(L)'
;MGLKVDGSDSKAVQIADEHHWPDLQALICVVSDEKKGTPSTDGMQLTVKTSELLQHRIKETVPLHMKEMIKAVHTKDFPLFAELTMKDSNQFHAVCLDTYPPIFYLNDISRAIIRIITEYNMNGIKAAYTFDAGPNAVIYAPQENMAEIYAILNHFFPGASFDDTMGLLKGQQFTPLPQSFDPKVSPVFAQGSVKQILHTKAHDGPRIVDTTQHGLLNPEGFPKRLA
;
A
#
# COMPACT_ATOMS: atom_id res chain seq x y z
N MET A 1 15.04 10.28 -13.57
CA MET A 1 15.85 9.34 -14.39
C MET A 1 17.31 9.63 -14.11
N GLY A 2 18.15 8.59 -14.13
CA GLY A 2 19.58 8.81 -14.22
C GLY A 2 19.91 9.64 -15.46
N LEU A 3 20.86 10.56 -15.32
CA LEU A 3 21.41 11.37 -16.39
C LEU A 3 22.56 10.64 -17.10
N LYS A 4 23.21 9.70 -16.41
CA LYS A 4 24.34 8.96 -16.97
C LYS A 4 23.87 7.79 -17.82
N VAL A 5 24.50 7.63 -18.98
CA VAL A 5 24.23 6.55 -19.93
C VAL A 5 24.51 5.17 -19.34
N ASP A 6 25.45 5.06 -18.40
CA ASP A 6 25.80 3.83 -17.72
C ASP A 6 24.83 3.43 -16.58
N GLY A 7 23.85 4.30 -16.27
CA GLY A 7 22.87 4.08 -15.21
C GLY A 7 23.44 4.16 -13.79
N SER A 8 24.70 4.54 -13.61
CA SER A 8 25.37 4.55 -12.29
C SER A 8 24.78 5.54 -11.29
N ASP A 9 23.95 6.47 -11.75
CA ASP A 9 23.21 7.43 -10.94
C ASP A 9 21.74 7.04 -10.70
N SER A 10 21.26 5.94 -11.29
CA SER A 10 19.95 5.37 -11.02
C SER A 10 20.00 4.43 -9.82
N LYS A 11 20.03 5.01 -8.61
CA LYS A 11 20.18 4.29 -7.33
C LYS A 11 19.21 4.76 -6.26
N ALA A 12 19.00 3.92 -5.25
CA ALA A 12 18.28 4.31 -4.05
C ALA A 12 19.09 5.28 -3.18
N VAL A 13 18.40 6.23 -2.56
CA VAL A 13 18.93 7.11 -1.52
C VAL A 13 17.90 7.17 -0.39
N GLN A 14 18.36 7.15 0.86
CA GLN A 14 17.47 7.27 2.00
C GLN A 14 16.97 8.72 2.10
N ILE A 15 15.65 8.89 2.23
CA ILE A 15 15.02 10.20 2.44
C ILE A 15 14.92 10.51 3.93
N ALA A 16 14.47 9.54 4.73
CA ALA A 16 14.44 9.59 6.19
C ALA A 16 14.60 8.16 6.74
N ASP A 17 15.09 8.03 7.97
CA ASP A 17 15.20 6.74 8.65
C ASP A 17 13.87 6.30 9.28
N GLU A 18 13.82 5.07 9.77
CA GLU A 18 12.66 4.44 10.39
C GLU A 18 12.23 5.11 11.71
N HIS A 19 13.10 5.90 12.35
CA HIS A 19 12.82 6.62 13.58
C HIS A 19 12.24 8.02 13.31
N HIS A 20 12.34 8.51 12.07
CA HIS A 20 11.87 9.85 11.70
C HIS A 20 10.37 10.00 11.90
N TRP A 21 9.54 9.04 11.49
CA TRP A 21 8.07 9.16 11.57
C TRP A 21 7.43 7.93 12.23
N PRO A 22 7.62 7.74 13.56
CA PRO A 22 7.23 6.52 14.27
C PRO A 22 5.72 6.30 14.33
N ASP A 23 4.95 7.39 14.24
CA ASP A 23 3.48 7.35 14.28
C ASP A 23 2.84 6.91 12.96
N LEU A 24 3.60 6.91 11.85
CA LEU A 24 3.10 6.45 10.55
C LEU A 24 3.08 4.92 10.50
N GLN A 25 1.88 4.35 10.45
CA GLN A 25 1.66 2.91 10.43
C GLN A 25 0.95 2.50 9.14
N ALA A 26 0.88 1.20 8.88
CA ALA A 26 0.21 0.64 7.70
C ALA A 26 -0.65 -0.59 8.04
N LEU A 27 -1.82 -0.66 7.43
CA LEU A 27 -2.66 -1.86 7.34
C LEU A 27 -2.62 -2.40 5.91
N ILE A 28 -2.32 -3.69 5.74
CA ILE A 28 -2.29 -4.33 4.42
C ILE A 28 -3.48 -5.27 4.32
N CYS A 29 -4.44 -4.96 3.46
CA CYS A 29 -5.62 -5.79 3.19
C CYS A 29 -5.30 -6.78 2.06
N VAL A 30 -5.18 -8.07 2.40
CA VAL A 30 -4.97 -9.15 1.44
C VAL A 30 -6.32 -9.58 0.87
N VAL A 31 -6.60 -9.14 -0.36
CA VAL A 31 -7.89 -9.36 -1.05
C VAL A 31 -7.90 -10.70 -1.80
N SER A 32 -6.82 -10.99 -2.53
CA SER A 32 -6.68 -12.24 -3.28
C SER A 32 -5.21 -12.64 -3.37
N ASP A 33 -4.99 -13.96 -3.37
CA ASP A 33 -3.68 -14.58 -3.64
C ASP A 33 -3.66 -15.23 -5.04
N GLU A 34 -4.69 -15.00 -5.85
CA GLU A 34 -4.73 -15.50 -7.21
C GLU A 34 -3.64 -14.83 -8.05
N LYS A 35 -3.06 -15.62 -8.98
CA LYS A 35 -1.98 -15.14 -9.83
C LYS A 35 -2.41 -13.90 -10.59
N LYS A 36 -1.55 -12.87 -10.57
CA LYS A 36 -1.72 -11.63 -11.35
C LYS A 36 -2.00 -11.98 -12.81
N GLY A 37 -3.08 -11.43 -13.37
CA GLY A 37 -3.44 -11.64 -14.78
C GLY A 37 -2.36 -11.15 -15.76
N THR A 38 -1.68 -10.06 -15.42
CA THR A 38 -0.52 -9.53 -16.18
C THR A 38 0.67 -9.34 -15.23
N PRO A 39 1.85 -9.94 -15.50
CA PRO A 39 3.07 -9.66 -14.75
C PRO A 39 3.48 -8.20 -14.87
N SER A 40 4.04 -7.61 -13.80
CA SER A 40 4.39 -6.19 -13.78
C SER A 40 5.42 -5.79 -14.85
N THR A 41 6.39 -6.67 -15.14
CA THR A 41 7.44 -6.42 -16.16
C THR A 41 6.85 -6.26 -17.56
N ASP A 42 5.98 -7.18 -17.97
CA ASP A 42 5.35 -7.11 -19.29
C ASP A 42 4.35 -5.96 -19.36
N GLY A 43 3.58 -5.79 -18.27
CA GLY A 43 2.59 -4.72 -18.15
C GLY A 43 3.20 -3.33 -18.28
N MET A 44 4.30 -3.05 -17.56
CA MET A 44 4.94 -1.73 -17.61
C MET A 44 5.52 -1.41 -18.99
N GLN A 45 6.10 -2.41 -19.68
CA GLN A 45 6.63 -2.21 -21.03
C GLN A 45 5.51 -1.96 -22.04
N LEU A 46 4.37 -2.63 -21.88
CA LEU A 46 3.20 -2.38 -22.68
C LEU A 46 2.63 -0.97 -22.44
N THR A 47 2.53 -0.54 -21.17
CA THR A 47 2.11 0.84 -20.83
C THR A 47 3.03 1.88 -21.47
N VAL A 48 4.36 1.68 -21.42
CA VAL A 48 5.32 2.59 -22.08
C VAL A 48 5.07 2.71 -23.58
N LYS A 49 4.71 1.61 -24.24
CA LYS A 49 4.50 1.55 -25.68
C LYS A 49 3.15 2.13 -26.13
N THR A 50 2.13 2.08 -25.28
CA THR A 50 0.73 2.24 -25.73
C THR A 50 -0.09 3.26 -24.96
N SER A 51 0.26 3.61 -23.72
CA SER A 51 -0.45 4.64 -22.96
C SER A 51 0.02 6.03 -23.36
N GLU A 52 -0.90 6.83 -23.89
CA GLU A 52 -0.66 8.24 -24.19
C GLU A 52 -0.57 9.06 -22.91
N LEU A 53 -1.33 8.69 -21.87
CA LEU A 53 -1.34 9.37 -20.58
C LEU A 53 -0.04 9.21 -19.80
N LEU A 54 0.68 8.10 -19.98
CA LEU A 54 1.96 7.86 -19.29
C LEU A 54 2.98 8.96 -19.59
N GLN A 55 3.01 9.48 -20.81
CA GLN A 55 3.99 10.48 -21.22
C GLN A 55 3.86 11.77 -20.41
N HIS A 56 2.63 12.22 -20.14
CA HIS A 56 2.39 13.37 -19.29
C HIS A 56 2.74 13.05 -17.82
N ARG A 57 2.34 11.87 -17.31
CA ARG A 57 2.65 11.43 -15.94
C ARG A 57 4.14 11.50 -15.65
N ILE A 58 5.00 10.96 -16.52
CA ILE A 58 6.45 10.89 -16.25
C ILE A 58 7.19 12.22 -16.45
N LYS A 59 6.67 13.12 -17.29
CA LYS A 59 7.31 14.42 -17.58
C LYS A 59 6.90 15.51 -16.60
N GLU A 60 5.61 15.56 -16.28
CA GLU A 60 5.03 16.70 -15.54
C GLU A 60 4.60 16.31 -14.13
N THR A 61 3.90 15.17 -13.96
CA THR A 61 3.30 14.83 -12.66
C THR A 61 4.31 14.27 -11.66
N VAL A 62 5.03 13.20 -12.02
CA VAL A 62 5.93 12.48 -11.09
C VAL A 62 7.05 13.38 -10.55
N PRO A 63 7.73 14.21 -11.35
CA PRO A 63 8.77 15.09 -10.80
C PRO A 63 8.26 16.07 -9.73
N LEU A 64 7.04 16.61 -9.92
CA LEU A 64 6.39 17.48 -8.94
C LEU A 64 6.03 16.70 -7.67
N HIS A 65 5.30 15.59 -7.81
CA HIS A 65 4.88 14.77 -6.69
C HIS A 65 6.08 14.25 -5.88
N MET A 66 7.19 13.89 -6.52
CA MET A 66 8.41 13.47 -5.82
C MET A 66 8.94 14.59 -4.90
N LYS A 67 9.00 15.83 -5.39
CA LYS A 67 9.45 16.98 -4.59
C LYS A 67 8.52 17.23 -3.41
N GLU A 68 7.21 17.17 -3.63
CA GLU A 68 6.20 17.41 -2.59
C GLU A 68 6.14 16.27 -1.58
N MET A 69 6.27 15.02 -2.01
CA MET A 69 6.30 13.84 -1.13
C MET A 69 7.54 13.85 -0.23
N ILE A 70 8.71 14.18 -0.78
CA ILE A 70 9.94 14.35 0.02
C ILE A 70 9.73 15.42 1.09
N LYS A 71 9.12 16.57 0.73
CA LYS A 71 8.77 17.61 1.70
C LYS A 71 7.82 17.07 2.77
N ALA A 72 6.74 16.40 2.37
CA ALA A 72 5.74 15.85 3.29
C ALA A 72 6.34 14.86 4.30
N VAL A 73 7.24 13.99 3.83
CA VAL A 73 7.99 13.06 4.70
C VAL A 73 8.87 13.83 5.68
N HIS A 74 9.67 14.79 5.23
CA HIS A 74 10.54 15.56 6.12
C HIS A 74 9.77 16.36 7.18
N THR A 75 8.63 16.96 6.80
CA THR A 75 7.81 17.78 7.71
C THR A 75 6.76 16.98 8.47
N LYS A 76 6.67 15.66 8.25
CA LYS A 76 5.62 14.78 8.80
C LYS A 76 4.20 15.30 8.53
N ASP A 77 4.00 15.87 7.34
CA ASP A 77 2.72 16.42 6.90
C ASP A 77 1.84 15.27 6.38
N PHE A 78 1.08 14.65 7.29
CA PHE A 78 0.23 13.51 6.94
C PHE A 78 -0.84 13.85 5.89
N PRO A 79 -1.58 14.98 5.97
CA PRO A 79 -2.54 15.34 4.92
C PRO A 79 -1.92 15.41 3.53
N LEU A 80 -0.77 16.07 3.37
CA LEU A 80 -0.08 16.16 2.09
C LEU A 80 0.44 14.78 1.63
N PHE A 81 1.07 14.02 2.53
CA PHE A 81 1.52 12.65 2.27
C PHE A 81 0.38 11.76 1.75
N ALA A 82 -0.77 11.83 2.43
CA ALA A 82 -1.92 11.00 2.13
C ALA A 82 -2.57 11.37 0.79
N GLU A 83 -2.74 12.67 0.51
CA GLU A 83 -3.27 13.15 -0.75
C GLU A 83 -2.40 12.72 -1.94
N LEU A 84 -1.08 12.91 -1.83
CA LEU A 84 -0.14 12.51 -2.88
C LEU A 84 -0.11 11.00 -3.07
N THR A 85 -0.14 10.22 -1.99
CA THR A 85 -0.16 8.74 -2.04
C THR A 85 -1.38 8.23 -2.81
N MET A 86 -2.58 8.73 -2.46
CA MET A 86 -3.82 8.32 -3.13
C MET A 86 -3.86 8.78 -4.59
N LYS A 87 -3.45 10.03 -4.88
CA LYS A 87 -3.39 10.55 -6.25
C LYS A 87 -2.42 9.75 -7.13
N ASP A 88 -1.24 9.43 -6.62
CA ASP A 88 -0.24 8.71 -7.41
C ASP A 88 -0.65 7.25 -7.66
N SER A 89 -1.23 6.58 -6.65
CA SER A 89 -1.82 5.25 -6.83
C SER A 89 -2.93 5.27 -7.90
N ASN A 90 -3.87 6.21 -7.81
CA ASN A 90 -4.95 6.33 -8.78
C ASN A 90 -4.42 6.61 -10.19
N GLN A 91 -3.43 7.49 -10.34
CA GLN A 91 -2.86 7.82 -11.64
C GLN A 91 -2.02 6.65 -12.21
N PHE A 92 -1.36 5.86 -11.36
CA PHE A 92 -0.73 4.61 -11.77
C PHE A 92 -1.75 3.63 -12.37
N HIS A 93 -2.88 3.40 -11.70
CA HIS A 93 -3.93 2.52 -12.23
C HIS A 93 -4.65 3.13 -13.44
N ALA A 94 -4.72 4.45 -13.56
CA ALA A 94 -5.26 5.13 -14.74
C ALA A 94 -4.39 4.89 -15.99
N VAL A 95 -3.06 4.97 -15.88
CA VAL A 95 -2.19 4.65 -17.03
C VAL A 95 -2.19 3.15 -17.37
N CYS A 96 -2.43 2.27 -16.39
CA CYS A 96 -2.68 0.85 -16.67
C CYS A 96 -3.99 0.63 -17.45
N LEU A 97 -5.03 1.40 -17.15
CA LEU A 97 -6.30 1.37 -17.87
C LEU A 97 -6.19 1.94 -19.29
N ASP A 98 -5.33 2.94 -19.48
CA ASP A 98 -5.03 3.59 -20.78
C ASP A 98 -4.13 2.73 -21.69
N THR A 99 -3.41 1.74 -21.14
CA THR A 99 -2.64 0.76 -21.91
C THR A 99 -3.52 -0.01 -22.91
N TYR A 100 -2.97 -0.43 -24.07
CA TYR A 100 -3.67 -1.31 -25.01
C TYR A 100 -2.93 -2.64 -25.27
N PRO A 101 -3.55 -3.82 -24.98
CA PRO A 101 -4.82 -3.99 -24.25
C PRO A 101 -4.76 -3.48 -22.80
N PRO A 102 -5.91 -3.12 -22.19
CA PRO A 102 -5.96 -2.52 -20.86
C PRO A 102 -5.53 -3.51 -19.77
N ILE A 103 -4.88 -2.97 -18.73
CA ILE A 103 -4.42 -3.72 -17.57
C ILE A 103 -5.31 -3.38 -16.37
N PHE A 104 -5.95 -4.39 -15.79
CA PHE A 104 -6.79 -4.25 -14.59
C PHE A 104 -6.14 -4.94 -13.39
N TYR A 105 -5.63 -4.14 -12.45
CA TYR A 105 -5.15 -4.65 -11.16
C TYR A 105 -6.21 -4.54 -10.05
N LEU A 106 -7.00 -3.46 -10.07
CA LEU A 106 -8.03 -3.20 -9.07
C LEU A 106 -9.30 -3.99 -9.37
N ASN A 107 -9.86 -4.62 -8.34
CA ASN A 107 -11.14 -5.31 -8.42
C ASN A 107 -12.22 -4.58 -7.58
N ASP A 108 -13.39 -5.19 -7.41
CA ASP A 108 -14.49 -4.58 -6.66
C ASP A 108 -14.20 -4.37 -5.18
N ILE A 109 -13.37 -5.22 -4.58
CA ILE A 109 -12.92 -5.04 -3.19
C ILE A 109 -11.96 -3.86 -3.10
N SER A 110 -11.01 -3.72 -4.04
CA SER A 110 -10.13 -2.55 -4.12
C SER A 110 -10.95 -1.26 -4.26
N ARG A 111 -11.95 -1.25 -5.15
CA ARG A 111 -12.87 -0.10 -5.33
C ARG A 111 -13.68 0.20 -4.07
N ALA A 112 -14.09 -0.82 -3.31
CA ALA A 112 -14.77 -0.64 -2.05
C ALA A 112 -13.88 0.01 -0.99
N ILE A 113 -12.63 -0.44 -0.85
CA ILE A 113 -11.65 0.16 0.07
C ILE A 113 -11.41 1.63 -0.29
N ILE A 114 -11.30 1.96 -1.58
CA ILE A 114 -11.18 3.36 -2.03
C ILE A 114 -12.37 4.19 -1.53
N ARG A 115 -13.61 3.74 -1.77
CA ARG A 115 -14.82 4.45 -1.30
C ARG A 115 -14.83 4.62 0.22
N ILE A 116 -14.55 3.56 0.96
CA ILE A 116 -14.53 3.54 2.43
C ILE A 116 -13.53 4.55 2.98
N ILE A 117 -12.30 4.57 2.46
CA ILE A 117 -11.26 5.49 2.93
C ILE A 117 -11.54 6.94 2.48
N THR A 118 -12.12 7.13 1.29
CA THR A 118 -12.58 8.45 0.86
C THR A 118 -13.67 9.01 1.77
N GLU A 119 -14.66 8.20 2.14
CA GLU A 119 -15.70 8.55 3.12
C GLU A 119 -15.09 8.87 4.49
N TYR A 120 -14.17 8.02 4.96
CA TYR A 120 -13.48 8.22 6.22
C TYR A 120 -12.74 9.57 6.32
N ASN A 121 -12.26 10.06 5.18
CA ASN A 121 -11.52 11.31 5.06
C ASN A 121 -12.40 12.56 4.89
N MET A 122 -13.74 12.44 4.80
CA MET A 122 -14.63 13.59 4.55
C MET A 122 -14.52 14.69 5.60
N ASN A 123 -14.21 14.34 6.85
CA ASN A 123 -14.06 15.27 7.96
C ASN A 123 -12.59 15.59 8.29
N GLY A 124 -11.69 15.39 7.33
CA GLY A 124 -10.23 15.57 7.48
C GLY A 124 -9.48 14.33 7.01
N ILE A 125 -8.30 14.53 6.40
CA ILE A 125 -7.49 13.42 5.88
C ILE A 125 -6.88 12.63 7.04
N LYS A 126 -7.40 11.43 7.27
CA LYS A 126 -7.04 10.54 8.39
C LYS A 126 -6.36 9.25 7.93
N ALA A 127 -6.54 8.85 6.68
CA ALA A 127 -5.94 7.66 6.08
C ALA A 127 -5.60 7.87 4.60
N ALA A 128 -4.68 7.07 4.08
CA ALA A 128 -4.31 7.06 2.66
C ALA A 128 -4.29 5.63 2.14
N TYR A 129 -4.96 5.36 1.02
CA TYR A 129 -4.80 4.08 0.33
C TYR A 129 -3.74 4.16 -0.76
N THR A 130 -3.07 3.04 -1.02
CA THR A 130 -2.31 2.79 -2.24
C THR A 130 -2.42 1.32 -2.65
N PHE A 131 -2.20 1.06 -3.92
CA PHE A 131 -2.30 -0.23 -4.57
C PHE A 131 -1.16 -0.38 -5.58
N ASP A 132 -0.43 -1.49 -5.48
CA ASP A 132 0.58 -1.90 -6.46
C ASP A 132 -0.07 -2.65 -7.64
N ALA A 133 0.72 -3.47 -8.36
CA ALA A 133 0.24 -4.36 -9.41
C ALA A 133 -0.59 -5.54 -8.84
N GLY A 134 -1.73 -5.27 -8.21
CA GLY A 134 -2.68 -6.25 -7.68
C GLY A 134 -3.81 -5.60 -6.87
N PRO A 135 -4.80 -6.39 -6.39
CA PRO A 135 -5.98 -5.85 -5.72
C PRO A 135 -5.76 -5.52 -4.24
N ASN A 136 -4.63 -5.91 -3.65
CA ASN A 136 -4.32 -5.73 -2.24
C ASN A 136 -4.14 -4.24 -1.93
N ALA A 137 -4.84 -3.76 -0.90
CA ALA A 137 -4.73 -2.38 -0.45
C ALA A 137 -3.65 -2.26 0.62
N VAL A 138 -2.88 -1.19 0.57
CA VAL A 138 -2.07 -0.70 1.69
C VAL A 138 -2.70 0.59 2.17
N ILE A 139 -3.01 0.67 3.45
CA ILE A 139 -3.63 1.83 4.08
C ILE A 139 -2.66 2.43 5.08
N TYR A 140 -2.16 3.62 4.81
CA TYR A 140 -1.32 4.40 5.73
C TYR A 140 -2.17 5.30 6.62
N ALA A 141 -1.80 5.42 7.89
CA ALA A 141 -2.45 6.32 8.84
C ALA A 141 -1.52 6.63 10.03
N PRO A 142 -1.75 7.73 10.76
CA PRO A 142 -1.23 7.91 12.11
C PRO A 142 -1.74 6.80 13.05
N GLN A 143 -0.92 6.38 14.00
CA GLN A 143 -1.24 5.32 14.97
C GLN A 143 -2.61 5.49 15.65
N GLU A 144 -2.96 6.73 16.02
CA GLU A 144 -4.24 7.06 16.67
C GLU A 144 -5.48 6.69 15.85
N ASN A 145 -5.36 6.62 14.53
CA ASN A 145 -6.46 6.29 13.62
C ASN A 145 -6.60 4.78 13.36
N MET A 146 -5.61 3.96 13.74
CA MET A 146 -5.57 2.55 13.32
C MET A 146 -6.71 1.71 13.86
N ALA A 147 -7.13 1.93 15.10
CA ALA A 147 -8.22 1.18 15.72
C ALA A 147 -9.56 1.47 15.00
N GLU A 148 -9.81 2.73 14.70
CA GLU A 148 -11.01 3.18 13.98
C GLU A 148 -11.02 2.64 12.54
N ILE A 149 -9.89 2.70 11.83
CA ILE A 149 -9.76 2.16 10.47
C ILE A 149 -9.99 0.64 10.47
N TYR A 150 -9.38 -0.10 11.40
CA TYR A 150 -9.58 -1.54 11.49
C TYR A 150 -11.04 -1.91 11.80
N ALA A 151 -11.71 -1.18 12.69
CA ALA A 151 -13.12 -1.39 12.98
C ALA A 151 -14.02 -1.17 11.74
N ILE A 152 -13.74 -0.12 10.96
CA ILE A 152 -14.42 0.15 9.68
C ILE A 152 -14.17 -0.98 8.68
N LEU A 153 -12.91 -1.41 8.50
CA LEU A 153 -12.58 -2.51 7.59
C LEU A 153 -13.25 -3.82 8.01
N ASN A 154 -13.25 -4.15 9.30
CA ASN A 154 -13.89 -5.35 9.83
C ASN A 154 -15.43 -5.32 9.68
N HIS A 155 -16.04 -4.12 9.68
CA HIS A 155 -17.46 -3.97 9.37
C HIS A 155 -17.78 -4.34 7.92
N PHE A 156 -17.03 -3.80 6.95
CA PHE A 156 -17.29 -4.02 5.52
C PHE A 156 -16.75 -5.36 5.00
N PHE A 157 -15.73 -5.91 5.64
CA PHE A 157 -15.05 -7.15 5.26
C PHE A 157 -14.93 -8.10 6.45
N PRO A 158 -16.05 -8.65 6.94
CA PRO A 158 -16.07 -9.46 8.15
C PRO A 158 -15.27 -10.76 8.00
N GLY A 159 -14.62 -11.17 9.08
CA GLY A 159 -13.95 -12.47 9.19
C GLY A 159 -12.58 -12.57 8.51
N ALA A 160 -11.97 -11.44 8.13
CA ALA A 160 -10.55 -11.39 7.83
C ALA A 160 -9.73 -11.74 9.08
N SER A 161 -8.67 -12.54 8.93
CA SER A 161 -7.70 -12.72 10.03
C SER A 161 -6.93 -11.43 10.24
N PHE A 162 -6.52 -11.14 11.48
CA PHE A 162 -5.75 -9.95 11.80
C PHE A 162 -4.41 -10.31 12.44
N ASP A 163 -3.32 -9.97 11.75
CA ASP A 163 -1.96 -10.09 12.27
C ASP A 163 -1.56 -8.79 12.97
N ASP A 164 -1.91 -8.72 14.26
CA ASP A 164 -1.73 -7.56 15.10
C ASP A 164 -0.34 -7.49 15.73
N THR A 165 0.70 -7.41 14.89
CA THR A 165 2.08 -7.36 15.37
C THR A 165 2.37 -6.15 16.28
N MET A 166 1.53 -5.11 16.21
CA MET A 166 1.64 -3.87 16.97
C MET A 166 0.76 -3.82 18.22
N GLY A 167 -0.09 -4.83 18.47
CA GLY A 167 -0.92 -4.93 19.67
C GLY A 167 -2.09 -3.94 19.74
N LEU A 168 -2.62 -3.50 18.60
CA LEU A 168 -3.80 -2.63 18.46
C LEU A 168 -5.02 -3.13 19.26
N LEU A 169 -5.28 -4.44 19.28
CA LEU A 169 -6.45 -5.05 19.91
C LEU A 169 -6.23 -5.47 21.37
N LYS A 170 -5.02 -5.28 21.92
CA LYS A 170 -4.75 -5.63 23.33
C LYS A 170 -5.44 -4.63 24.27
N GLY A 171 -6.72 -4.88 24.57
CA GLY A 171 -7.49 -4.16 25.57
C GLY A 171 -8.49 -3.13 25.04
N GLN A 172 -8.67 -3.03 23.72
CA GLN A 172 -9.69 -2.16 23.12
C GLN A 172 -10.93 -2.96 22.70
N GLN A 173 -12.11 -2.47 23.05
CA GLN A 173 -13.36 -2.96 22.47
C GLN A 173 -13.52 -2.33 21.08
N PHE A 174 -14.04 -3.10 20.13
CA PHE A 174 -14.41 -2.58 18.82
C PHE A 174 -15.37 -1.42 18.97
N THR A 175 -14.93 -0.24 18.55
CA THR A 175 -15.84 0.89 18.42
C THR A 175 -16.76 0.61 17.23
N PRO A 176 -18.07 0.89 17.36
CA PRO A 176 -18.94 0.92 16.18
C PRO A 176 -18.42 1.96 15.18
N LEU A 177 -18.92 1.90 13.94
CA LEU A 177 -18.59 2.90 12.92
C LEU A 177 -18.74 4.32 13.49
N PRO A 178 -17.84 5.26 13.16
CA PRO A 178 -17.97 6.65 13.61
C PRO A 178 -19.35 7.19 13.26
N GLN A 179 -19.97 7.97 14.15
CA GLN A 179 -21.33 8.49 13.92
C GLN A 179 -21.45 9.32 12.63
N SER A 180 -20.35 9.93 12.19
CA SER A 180 -20.27 10.73 10.97
C SER A 180 -19.99 9.92 9.70
N PHE A 181 -19.79 8.61 9.79
CA PHE A 181 -19.46 7.74 8.65
C PHE A 181 -20.74 7.25 7.97
N ASP A 182 -20.91 7.46 6.66
CA ASP A 182 -22.04 6.89 5.92
C ASP A 182 -21.83 5.38 5.65
N PRO A 183 -22.58 4.48 6.32
CA PRO A 183 -22.45 3.04 6.08
C PRO A 183 -22.89 2.61 4.67
N LYS A 184 -23.57 3.48 3.90
CA LYS A 184 -24.06 3.16 2.55
C LYS A 184 -23.00 3.34 1.46
N VAL A 185 -21.79 3.82 1.80
CA VAL A 185 -20.69 4.04 0.86
C VAL A 185 -20.23 2.74 0.16
N SER A 186 -20.50 1.59 0.77
CA SER A 186 -20.19 0.28 0.21
C SER A 186 -21.15 -0.79 0.77
N PRO A 187 -21.45 -1.87 0.03
CA PRO A 187 -22.03 -3.05 0.65
C PRO A 187 -21.05 -3.69 1.64
N VAL A 188 -21.60 -4.42 2.61
CA VAL A 188 -20.83 -5.41 3.40
C VAL A 188 -20.58 -6.62 2.51
N PHE A 189 -19.33 -7.02 2.38
CA PHE A 189 -18.93 -8.15 1.54
C PHE A 189 -19.00 -9.47 2.30
N ALA A 190 -19.07 -10.56 1.54
CA ALA A 190 -19.05 -11.90 2.11
C ALA A 190 -17.73 -12.18 2.85
N GLN A 191 -17.80 -13.00 3.89
CA GLN A 191 -16.62 -13.42 4.64
C GLN A 191 -15.54 -14.00 3.71
N GLY A 192 -14.30 -13.57 3.90
CA GLY A 192 -13.15 -13.98 3.09
C GLY A 192 -12.91 -13.13 1.84
N SER A 193 -13.72 -12.10 1.57
CA SER A 193 -13.43 -11.11 0.52
C SER A 193 -12.15 -10.32 0.77
N VAL A 194 -11.80 -10.14 2.05
CA VAL A 194 -10.46 -9.84 2.52
C VAL A 194 -10.06 -11.03 3.40
N LYS A 195 -8.96 -11.69 3.06
CA LYS A 195 -8.50 -12.89 3.75
C LYS A 195 -7.80 -12.55 5.06
N GLN A 196 -6.94 -11.55 5.00
CA GLN A 196 -6.05 -11.16 6.08
C GLN A 196 -5.81 -9.65 6.06
N ILE A 197 -5.67 -9.07 7.25
CA ILE A 197 -5.19 -7.72 7.47
C ILE A 197 -3.87 -7.81 8.25
N LEU A 198 -2.79 -7.26 7.70
CA LEU A 198 -1.49 -7.18 8.36
C LEU A 198 -1.29 -5.78 8.94
N HIS A 199 -0.85 -5.68 10.19
CA HIS A 199 -0.53 -4.40 10.82
C HIS A 199 0.99 -4.24 10.94
N THR A 200 1.55 -3.15 10.40
CA THR A 200 2.99 -2.88 10.44
C THR A 200 3.30 -1.37 10.47
N LYS A 201 4.58 -1.02 10.43
CA LYS A 201 5.10 0.36 10.37
C LYS A 201 6.42 0.39 9.57
N ALA A 202 7.04 1.57 9.48
CA ALA A 202 8.41 1.66 8.99
C ALA A 202 9.38 0.87 9.90
N HIS A 203 10.28 0.11 9.27
CA HIS A 203 11.35 -0.65 9.92
C HIS A 203 12.68 -0.33 9.27
N ASP A 204 13.76 -0.78 9.91
CA ASP A 204 15.12 -0.69 9.39
C ASP A 204 15.33 -1.55 8.13
N GLY A 205 16.52 -1.41 7.55
CA GLY A 205 16.93 -2.13 6.36
C GLY A 205 17.31 -3.60 6.59
N PRO A 206 17.97 -4.23 5.60
CA PRO A 206 18.41 -5.62 5.69
C PRO A 206 19.28 -5.90 6.92
N ARG A 207 19.04 -7.04 7.58
CA ARG A 207 19.78 -7.50 8.77
C ARG A 207 20.60 -8.75 8.47
N ILE A 208 21.82 -8.79 8.98
CA ILE A 208 22.61 -10.02 9.04
C ILE A 208 22.10 -10.84 10.22
N VAL A 209 21.68 -12.09 9.95
CA VAL A 209 21.19 -13.02 10.97
C VAL A 209 22.20 -14.12 11.25
N ASP A 210 22.13 -14.72 12.44
CA ASP A 210 22.94 -15.90 12.77
C ASP A 210 22.56 -17.06 11.84
N THR A 211 23.49 -17.43 10.96
CA THR A 211 23.30 -18.48 9.95
C THR A 211 23.22 -19.88 10.57
N THR A 212 23.74 -20.08 11.79
CA THR A 212 23.62 -21.39 12.46
C THR A 212 22.16 -21.65 12.85
N GLN A 213 21.48 -20.63 13.37
CA GLN A 213 20.08 -20.71 13.82
C GLN A 213 19.08 -20.50 12.68
N HIS A 214 19.29 -19.45 11.88
CA HIS A 214 18.34 -18.96 10.87
C HIS A 214 18.76 -19.25 9.43
N GLY A 215 19.96 -19.80 9.21
CA GLY A 215 20.43 -20.12 7.87
C GLY A 215 19.52 -21.14 7.20
N LEU A 216 19.27 -20.94 5.90
CA LEU A 216 18.38 -21.79 5.10
C LEU A 216 19.10 -23.02 4.52
N LEU A 217 20.43 -23.09 4.64
CA LEU A 217 21.26 -24.18 4.13
C LEU A 217 21.79 -25.06 5.27
N ASN A 218 21.90 -26.37 5.05
CA ASN A 218 22.57 -27.31 5.94
C ASN A 218 24.12 -27.20 5.79
N PRO A 219 24.91 -27.89 6.63
CA PRO A 219 26.38 -27.85 6.54
C PRO A 219 26.95 -28.29 5.19
N GLU A 220 26.21 -29.10 4.43
CA GLU A 220 26.57 -29.58 3.10
C GLU A 220 26.20 -28.58 1.98
N GLY A 221 25.57 -27.45 2.30
CA GLY A 221 25.19 -26.40 1.35
C GLY A 221 23.84 -26.61 0.65
N PHE A 222 23.05 -27.61 1.07
CA PHE A 222 21.72 -27.88 0.53
C PHE A 222 20.62 -27.17 1.35
N PRO A 223 19.46 -26.84 0.76
CA PRO A 223 18.33 -26.31 1.51
C PRO A 223 17.92 -27.21 2.68
N LYS A 224 17.74 -26.63 3.88
CA LYS A 224 17.25 -27.35 5.07
C LYS A 224 15.84 -27.91 4.87
N ARG A 225 15.04 -27.31 3.99
CA ARG A 225 13.69 -27.75 3.62
C ARG A 225 13.58 -27.77 2.10
N LEU A 226 13.21 -28.92 1.54
CA LEU A 226 12.83 -29.06 0.14
C LEU A 226 11.31 -28.92 0.04
N ALA A 227 10.85 -28.31 -1.06
CA ALA A 227 9.44 -28.10 -1.35
C ALA A 227 8.73 -29.38 -1.78
#